data_AF-A0A4Y7K7K9-F1
#
_entry.id   AF-A0A4Y7K7K9-F1
#
_cell.length_a   1.000
_cell.length_b   1.000
_cell.length_c   1.000
_cell.angle_alpha   90.00
_cell.angle_beta   90.00
_cell.angle_gamma   90.00
#
_symmetry.space_group_name_H-M   'P 1'
#
loop_
_entity.id
_entity.type
_entity.pdbx_description
1 polymer ?
#
loop_
_entity_poly.entity_id
_entity_poly.type
_entity_poly.pdbx_seq_one_letter_code
_entity_poly.pdbx_strand_id
1 'polypeptide(L)'
;MQSVDVLLDGDSMHPGKRAKITAQDSSNKKMNVYIWDMYETLILLKSLLNGTYAEGFNGSKDVQKGIDIGKMWEKHILQICDDHFFYEQIENYNKPLLDSLREYDDGKDLSDYDFSKDGVSSPHDDLNKKKLAYWHRIIGHKYEQGLRNVIDQDTMKQLDDLYELTDSYTDRWLSSARAFLEQSSEGKNSTPHLAAANGVTESSDSKSDKVNTSYPMIAA
;
A
#
# COMPACT_ATOMS: atom_id res chain seq x y z
N MET A 1 10.33 15.72 -63.26
CA MET A 1 9.21 14.82 -63.60
C MET A 1 8.60 14.38 -62.29
N GLN A 2 7.40 14.73 -61.85
CA GLN A 2 6.25 15.51 -62.34
C GLN A 2 5.58 16.02 -61.05
N SER A 3 5.52 17.34 -60.80
CA SER A 3 4.32 18.19 -60.91
C SER A 3 2.98 17.47 -60.97
N VAL A 4 2.13 17.74 -59.98
CA VAL A 4 0.71 18.03 -60.21
C VAL A 4 0.21 18.90 -59.05
N ASP A 5 0.11 20.20 -59.33
CA ASP A 5 -0.69 21.16 -58.58
C ASP A 5 -2.16 20.94 -58.92
N VAL A 6 -3.03 20.96 -57.92
CA VAL A 6 -4.46 21.17 -58.12
C VAL A 6 -4.85 22.43 -57.36
N LEU A 7 -4.82 23.53 -58.09
CA LEU A 7 -5.43 24.80 -57.74
C LEU A 7 -6.88 24.76 -58.24
N LEU A 8 -7.85 24.90 -57.33
CA LEU A 8 -9.22 25.27 -57.70
C LEU A 8 -9.56 26.57 -56.97
N ASP A 9 -9.80 27.59 -57.79
CA ASP A 9 -10.20 28.95 -57.44
C ASP A 9 -11.57 29.01 -56.75
N GLY A 10 -11.78 30.07 -55.95
CA GLY A 10 -13.08 30.73 -55.89
C GLY A 10 -13.72 30.93 -54.52
N ASP A 11 -13.34 32.05 -53.89
CA ASP A 11 -14.24 33.05 -53.26
C ASP A 11 -15.11 32.66 -52.05
N SER A 12 -14.79 33.21 -50.86
CA SER A 12 -15.73 34.07 -50.08
C SER A 12 -15.10 34.57 -48.77
N MET A 13 -15.34 35.86 -48.49
CA MET A 13 -14.94 36.66 -47.32
C MET A 13 -15.25 36.03 -45.95
N HIS A 14 -14.30 36.09 -45.01
CA HIS A 14 -14.52 36.67 -43.67
C HIS A 14 -13.20 36.93 -42.90
N PRO A 15 -13.07 38.06 -42.17
CA PRO A 15 -11.88 38.40 -41.41
C PRO A 15 -11.98 37.83 -39.99
N GLY A 16 -10.98 37.07 -39.53
CA GLY A 16 -11.07 36.43 -38.23
C GLY A 16 -9.73 36.00 -37.65
N LYS A 17 -9.11 36.93 -36.92
CA LYS A 17 -8.21 36.71 -35.77
C LYS A 17 -7.20 35.57 -35.89
N ARG A 18 -5.94 35.97 -36.10
CA ARG A 18 -4.73 35.16 -35.85
C ARG A 18 -4.74 34.67 -34.39
N ALA A 19 -5.32 33.49 -34.15
CA ALA A 19 -5.17 32.78 -32.90
C ALA A 19 -3.73 32.26 -32.87
N LYS A 20 -2.89 32.92 -32.07
CA LYS A 20 -1.58 32.44 -31.69
C LYS A 20 -1.83 31.10 -30.99
N ILE A 21 -1.50 30.00 -31.65
CA ILE A 21 -1.39 28.68 -31.01
C ILE A 21 -0.28 28.86 -29.97
N THR A 22 -0.66 29.18 -28.74
CA THR A 22 0.19 28.99 -27.59
C THR A 22 0.45 27.50 -27.54
N ALA A 23 1.68 27.12 -27.89
CA ALA A 23 2.22 25.80 -27.60
C ALA A 23 1.87 25.50 -26.15
N GLN A 24 0.93 24.56 -25.99
CA GLN A 24 0.61 24.00 -24.69
C GLN A 24 1.89 23.30 -24.26
N ASP A 25 2.59 23.93 -23.33
CA ASP A 25 3.75 23.37 -22.67
C ASP A 25 3.27 22.13 -21.92
N SER A 26 3.23 21.01 -22.62
CA SER A 26 2.93 19.71 -22.06
C SER A 26 4.14 19.31 -21.24
N SER A 27 4.24 19.87 -20.03
CA SER A 27 5.18 19.44 -19.02
C SER A 27 4.96 17.94 -18.85
N ASN A 28 5.87 17.13 -19.41
CA ASN A 28 5.78 15.69 -19.42
C ASN A 28 6.01 15.20 -17.99
N LYS A 29 4.94 15.17 -17.19
CA LYS A 29 4.98 14.86 -15.78
C LYS A 29 5.33 13.38 -15.62
N LYS A 30 6.58 13.09 -15.27
CA LYS A 30 7.04 11.71 -15.07
C LYS A 30 6.36 11.14 -13.82
N MET A 31 5.55 10.10 -13.95
CA MET A 31 4.98 9.39 -12.82
C MET A 31 5.94 8.29 -12.36
N ASN A 32 6.21 8.22 -11.06
CA ASN A 32 7.00 7.15 -10.47
C ASN A 32 6.07 6.22 -9.70
N VAL A 33 6.11 4.92 -10.03
CA VAL A 33 5.32 3.89 -9.35
C VAL A 33 6.29 2.98 -8.60
N TYR A 34 6.10 2.86 -7.28
CA TYR A 34 6.91 1.99 -6.44
C TYR A 34 6.11 0.75 -6.07
N ILE A 35 6.65 -0.42 -6.41
CA ILE A 35 6.08 -1.73 -6.09
C ILE A 35 6.94 -2.34 -4.99
N TRP A 36 6.32 -2.65 -3.87
CA TRP A 36 7.00 -3.13 -2.68
C TRP A 36 6.78 -4.63 -2.49
N ASP A 37 7.87 -5.35 -2.25
CA ASP A 37 7.79 -6.63 -1.54
C ASP A 37 7.65 -6.34 -0.04
N MET A 38 6.88 -7.16 0.67
CA MET A 38 6.62 -6.97 2.09
C MET A 38 7.61 -7.78 2.94
N TYR A 39 7.69 -9.08 2.67
CA TYR A 39 8.43 -10.03 3.49
C TYR A 39 9.93 -9.90 3.27
N GLU A 40 10.68 -9.83 4.37
CA GLU A 40 12.13 -9.67 4.36
C GLU A 40 12.64 -8.44 3.59
N THR A 41 11.73 -7.50 3.28
CA THR A 41 12.01 -6.21 2.62
C THR A 41 11.52 -5.07 3.49
N LEU A 42 10.20 -4.99 3.75
CA LEU A 42 9.63 -3.98 4.66
C LEU A 42 9.59 -4.47 6.11
N ILE A 43 9.36 -5.78 6.31
CA ILE A 43 9.26 -6.43 7.61
C ILE A 43 10.15 -7.68 7.67
N LEU A 44 10.58 -8.10 8.86
CA LEU A 44 11.53 -9.22 9.07
C LEU A 44 10.90 -10.39 9.83
N LEU A 45 9.63 -10.71 9.60
CA LEU A 45 8.92 -11.67 10.45
C LEU A 45 9.44 -13.11 10.30
N LYS A 46 9.69 -13.58 9.08
CA LYS A 46 10.06 -14.98 8.82
C LYS A 46 11.50 -15.25 9.26
N SER A 47 12.41 -14.30 9.02
CA SER A 47 13.80 -14.44 9.48
C SER A 47 13.92 -14.35 11.01
N LEU A 48 13.05 -13.61 11.69
CA LEU A 48 12.94 -13.64 13.15
C LEU A 48 12.44 -15.01 13.64
N LEU A 49 11.32 -15.50 13.12
CA LEU A 49 10.74 -16.80 13.51
C LEU A 49 11.71 -17.97 13.35
N ASN A 50 12.48 -17.98 12.26
CA ASN A 50 13.44 -19.03 11.97
C ASN A 50 14.82 -18.81 12.61
N GLY A 51 15.05 -17.65 13.25
CA GLY A 51 16.34 -17.27 13.82
C GLY A 51 17.41 -16.89 12.79
N THR A 52 17.11 -16.96 11.49
CA THR A 52 18.08 -16.71 10.41
C THR A 52 18.49 -15.24 10.30
N TYR A 53 17.70 -14.31 10.87
CA TYR A 53 18.11 -12.90 10.93
C TYR A 53 19.45 -12.73 11.66
N ALA A 54 19.65 -13.44 12.78
CA ALA A 54 20.82 -13.28 13.64
C ALA A 54 22.09 -13.96 13.10
N GLU A 55 21.96 -14.95 12.21
CA GLU A 55 23.07 -15.73 11.67
C GLU A 55 24.09 -14.85 10.93
N GLY A 56 23.61 -13.80 10.25
CA GLY A 56 24.46 -12.86 9.50
C GLY A 56 25.29 -11.90 10.37
N PHE A 57 25.11 -11.92 11.70
CA PHE A 57 25.72 -10.94 12.62
C PHE A 57 26.88 -11.48 13.44
N ASN A 58 27.48 -12.61 13.03
CA ASN A 58 28.68 -13.20 13.65
C ASN A 58 28.56 -13.36 15.18
N GLY A 59 27.36 -13.71 15.68
CA GLY A 59 27.09 -13.93 17.10
C GLY A 59 26.87 -12.66 17.93
N SER A 60 26.84 -11.46 17.32
CA SER A 60 26.55 -10.21 18.03
C SER A 60 25.07 -10.00 18.36
N LYS A 61 24.18 -10.82 17.77
CA LYS A 61 22.75 -10.85 18.08
C LYS A 61 22.37 -12.15 18.77
N ASP A 62 21.53 -12.03 19.80
CA ASP A 62 20.92 -13.16 20.49
C ASP A 62 19.86 -13.81 19.59
N VAL A 63 20.12 -15.04 19.13
CA VAL A 63 19.21 -15.80 18.26
C VAL A 63 17.88 -16.08 18.93
N GLN A 64 17.89 -16.48 20.22
CA GLN A 64 16.68 -16.86 20.93
C GLN A 64 15.76 -15.65 21.13
N LYS A 65 16.36 -14.49 21.45
CA LYS A 65 15.61 -13.23 21.54
C LYS A 65 14.89 -12.89 20.23
N GLY A 66 15.55 -13.09 19.08
CA GLY A 66 14.94 -12.84 17.78
C GLY A 66 13.73 -13.75 17.51
N ILE A 67 13.88 -15.05 17.82
CA ILE A 67 12.79 -16.04 17.70
C ILE A 67 11.61 -15.68 18.60
N ASP A 68 11.87 -15.26 19.84
CA ASP A 68 10.82 -14.89 20.78
C ASP A 68 10.06 -13.64 20.32
N ILE A 69 10.76 -12.64 19.78
CA ILE A 69 10.13 -11.46 19.13
C ILE A 69 9.24 -11.90 17.96
N GLY A 70 9.72 -12.79 17.09
CA GLY A 70 8.94 -13.31 15.96
C GLY A 70 7.65 -14.00 16.41
N LYS A 71 7.72 -14.85 17.43
CA LYS A 71 6.55 -15.54 18.01
C LYS A 71 5.55 -14.59 18.65
N MET A 72 6.03 -13.52 19.29
CA MET A 72 5.15 -12.48 19.84
C MET A 72 4.37 -11.79 18.73
N TRP A 73 5.04 -11.42 17.62
CA TRP A 73 4.36 -10.84 16.45
C TRP A 73 3.33 -11.78 15.85
N GLU A 74 3.71 -13.03 15.59
CA GLU A 74 2.81 -14.05 15.03
C GLU A 74 1.55 -14.20 15.90
N LYS A 75 1.72 -14.33 17.21
CA LYS A 75 0.60 -14.41 18.16
C LYS A 75 -0.31 -13.19 18.07
N HIS A 76 0.24 -11.97 18.07
CA HIS A 76 -0.56 -10.76 18.00
C HIS A 76 -1.27 -10.59 16.65
N ILE A 77 -0.60 -10.90 15.54
CA ILE A 77 -1.20 -10.84 14.21
C ILE A 77 -2.40 -11.78 14.14
N LEU A 78 -2.23 -13.05 14.53
CA LEU A 78 -3.31 -14.04 14.51
C LEU A 78 -4.47 -13.62 15.41
N GLN A 79 -4.19 -13.21 16.65
CA GLN A 79 -5.22 -12.77 17.59
C GLN A 79 -6.04 -11.58 17.05
N ILE A 80 -5.37 -10.58 16.48
CA ILE A 80 -6.04 -9.40 15.92
C ILE A 80 -6.88 -9.79 14.69
N CYS A 81 -6.35 -10.66 13.85
CA CYS A 81 -7.06 -11.20 12.69
C CYS A 81 -8.35 -11.91 13.09
N ASP A 82 -8.31 -12.76 14.12
CA ASP A 82 -9.47 -13.49 14.62
C ASP A 82 -10.49 -12.54 15.29
N ASP A 83 -10.04 -11.72 16.25
CA ASP A 83 -10.93 -10.90 17.08
C ASP A 83 -11.58 -9.74 16.32
N HIS A 84 -10.85 -9.14 15.36
CA HIS A 84 -11.28 -7.89 14.72
C HIS A 84 -11.54 -8.01 13.23
N PHE A 85 -10.94 -8.98 12.53
CA PHE A 85 -11.00 -9.08 11.07
C PHE A 85 -11.66 -10.38 10.57
N PHE A 86 -12.30 -11.14 11.48
CA PHE A 86 -13.16 -12.28 11.12
C PHE A 86 -12.42 -13.37 10.32
N TYR A 87 -11.14 -13.55 10.64
CA TYR A 87 -10.24 -14.38 9.84
C TYR A 87 -10.76 -15.81 9.65
N GLU A 88 -11.23 -16.47 10.71
CA GLU A 88 -11.83 -17.81 10.62
C GLU A 88 -12.97 -17.90 9.59
N GLN A 89 -13.76 -16.85 9.43
CA GLN A 89 -14.91 -16.84 8.53
C GLN A 89 -14.51 -16.62 7.06
N ILE A 90 -13.35 -15.98 6.82
CA ILE A 90 -12.92 -15.56 5.48
C ILE A 90 -11.62 -16.21 5.00
N GLU A 91 -10.92 -17.01 5.82
CA GLU A 91 -9.63 -17.62 5.49
C GLU A 91 -9.66 -18.43 4.18
N ASN A 92 -10.80 -19.08 3.92
CA ASN A 92 -11.03 -19.91 2.74
C ASN A 92 -11.26 -19.08 1.46
N TYR A 93 -11.36 -17.75 1.59
CA TYR A 93 -11.52 -16.80 0.50
C TYR A 93 -10.38 -15.77 0.46
N ASN A 94 -9.14 -16.26 0.37
CA ASN A 94 -7.96 -15.40 0.22
C ASN A 94 -7.82 -14.89 -1.23
N LYS A 95 -8.24 -13.65 -1.47
CA LYS A 95 -8.09 -12.95 -2.76
C LYS A 95 -7.08 -11.80 -2.64
N PRO A 96 -6.33 -11.49 -3.71
CA PRO A 96 -5.24 -10.51 -3.67
C PRO A 96 -5.72 -9.05 -3.52
N LEU A 97 -7.00 -8.77 -3.80
CA LEU A 97 -7.58 -7.43 -3.73
C LEU A 97 -8.85 -7.47 -2.89
N LEU A 98 -9.01 -6.51 -1.98
CA LEU A 98 -10.23 -6.37 -1.18
C LEU A 98 -11.47 -6.15 -2.06
N ASP A 99 -11.30 -5.41 -3.16
CA ASP A 99 -12.36 -5.09 -4.13
C ASP A 99 -12.73 -6.25 -5.08
N SER A 100 -12.14 -7.44 -4.92
CA SER A 100 -12.38 -8.59 -5.82
C SER A 100 -13.86 -9.01 -5.90
N LEU A 101 -14.67 -8.63 -4.92
CA LEU A 101 -16.09 -8.95 -4.83
C LEU A 101 -17.01 -7.74 -5.01
N ARG A 102 -16.46 -6.59 -5.42
CA ARG A 102 -17.21 -5.34 -5.51
C ARG A 102 -18.47 -5.42 -6.39
N GLU A 103 -18.46 -6.28 -7.41
CA GLU A 103 -19.62 -6.49 -8.29
C GLU A 103 -20.81 -7.20 -7.61
N TYR A 104 -20.56 -7.91 -6.50
CA TYR A 104 -21.57 -8.60 -5.70
C TYR A 104 -22.08 -7.77 -4.52
N ASP A 105 -21.42 -6.65 -4.21
CA ASP A 105 -21.86 -5.71 -3.19
C ASP A 105 -22.99 -4.83 -3.74
N ASP A 106 -24.16 -4.89 -3.11
CA ASP A 106 -25.35 -4.13 -3.50
C ASP A 106 -25.48 -2.76 -2.80
N GLY A 107 -24.49 -2.34 -2.02
CA GLY A 107 -24.52 -1.05 -1.33
C GLY A 107 -25.42 -1.02 -0.08
N LYS A 108 -25.91 -2.17 0.39
CA LYS A 108 -26.76 -2.24 1.60
C LYS A 108 -26.07 -1.61 2.81
N ASP A 109 -26.81 -0.85 3.61
CA ASP A 109 -26.31 -0.39 4.92
C ASP A 109 -26.09 -1.58 5.86
N LEU A 110 -24.88 -1.68 6.39
CA LEU A 110 -24.43 -2.79 7.23
C LEU A 110 -24.43 -2.46 8.73
N SER A 111 -24.89 -1.27 9.12
CA SER A 111 -24.88 -0.82 10.52
C SER A 111 -25.64 -1.76 11.46
N ASP A 112 -26.77 -2.31 11.01
CA ASP A 112 -27.59 -3.29 11.75
C ASP A 112 -27.41 -4.74 11.24
N TYR A 113 -26.35 -5.00 10.46
CA TYR A 113 -26.11 -6.33 9.89
C TYR A 113 -25.50 -7.28 10.92
N ASP A 114 -26.19 -8.39 11.19
CA ASP A 114 -25.72 -9.41 12.11
C ASP A 114 -24.82 -10.43 11.41
N PHE A 115 -23.53 -10.11 11.39
CA PHE A 115 -22.46 -10.93 10.85
C PHE A 115 -22.31 -12.30 11.54
N SER A 116 -22.70 -12.43 12.82
CA SER A 116 -22.59 -13.70 13.55
C SER A 116 -23.54 -14.78 13.03
N LYS A 117 -24.64 -14.37 12.39
CA LYS A 117 -25.62 -15.27 11.77
C LYS A 117 -25.32 -15.54 10.31
N ASP A 118 -24.31 -14.88 9.76
CA ASP A 118 -24.01 -14.91 8.34
C ASP A 118 -22.79 -15.80 8.04
N GLY A 119 -23.01 -17.10 8.19
CA GLY A 119 -22.02 -18.10 7.78
C GLY A 119 -21.80 -18.05 6.26
N VAL A 120 -20.54 -17.86 5.86
CA VAL A 120 -20.10 -18.10 4.49
C VAL A 120 -19.59 -19.52 4.42
N SER A 121 -20.26 -20.37 3.66
CA SER A 121 -19.81 -21.73 3.41
C SER A 121 -19.73 -22.00 1.91
N SER A 122 -18.90 -22.97 1.52
CA SER A 122 -18.95 -23.52 0.17
C SER A 122 -20.37 -24.02 -0.14
N PRO A 123 -20.92 -23.83 -1.36
CA PRO A 123 -20.26 -23.26 -2.55
C PRO A 123 -20.35 -21.73 -2.66
N HIS A 124 -19.38 -21.10 -3.33
CA HIS A 124 -19.37 -19.65 -3.62
C HIS A 124 -20.33 -19.27 -4.76
N ASP A 125 -21.63 -19.57 -4.58
CA ASP A 125 -22.66 -19.02 -5.44
C ASP A 125 -22.80 -17.49 -5.25
N ASP A 126 -23.61 -16.84 -6.07
CA ASP A 126 -23.76 -15.39 -6.03
C ASP A 126 -24.31 -14.88 -4.68
N LEU A 127 -25.08 -15.71 -3.95
CA LEU A 127 -25.55 -15.38 -2.61
C LEU A 127 -24.39 -15.37 -1.61
N ASN A 128 -23.52 -16.37 -1.62
CA ASN A 128 -22.35 -16.43 -0.75
C ASN A 128 -21.29 -15.39 -1.13
N LYS A 129 -21.12 -15.08 -2.41
CA LYS A 129 -20.26 -13.98 -2.87
C LYS A 129 -20.75 -12.61 -2.42
N LYS A 130 -22.07 -12.39 -2.40
CA LYS A 130 -22.67 -11.18 -1.85
C LYS A 130 -22.38 -11.01 -0.36
N LYS A 131 -22.52 -12.09 0.43
CA LYS A 131 -22.14 -12.10 1.85
C LYS A 131 -20.66 -11.80 2.05
N LEU A 132 -19.78 -12.45 1.29
CA LEU A 132 -18.35 -12.18 1.31
C LEU A 132 -18.02 -10.73 0.94
N ALA A 133 -18.77 -10.11 0.02
CA ALA A 133 -18.61 -8.71 -0.33
C ALA A 133 -18.91 -7.79 0.88
N TYR A 134 -19.93 -8.11 1.67
CA TYR A 134 -20.23 -7.39 2.91
C TYR A 134 -19.12 -7.53 3.95
N TRP A 135 -18.58 -8.74 4.12
CA TRP A 135 -17.42 -8.99 4.99
C TRP A 135 -16.21 -8.16 4.56
N HIS A 136 -15.85 -8.20 3.27
CA HIS A 136 -14.75 -7.41 2.71
C HIS A 136 -14.94 -5.91 2.94
N ARG A 137 -16.16 -5.39 2.74
CA ARG A 137 -16.45 -3.96 2.96
C ARG A 137 -16.27 -3.55 4.42
N ILE A 138 -16.77 -4.35 5.38
CA ILE A 138 -16.59 -4.04 6.80
C ILE A 138 -15.12 -4.16 7.23
N ILE A 139 -14.40 -5.17 6.74
CA ILE A 139 -12.96 -5.31 6.96
C ILE A 139 -12.21 -4.09 6.42
N GLY A 140 -12.56 -3.62 5.21
CA GLY A 140 -12.03 -2.39 4.62
C GLY A 140 -12.28 -1.18 5.49
N HIS A 141 -13.53 -0.99 5.94
CA HIS A 141 -13.87 0.12 6.83
C HIS A 141 -13.14 0.07 8.17
N LYS A 142 -12.91 -1.13 8.73
CA LYS A 142 -12.08 -1.28 9.94
C LYS A 142 -10.63 -0.90 9.66
N TYR A 143 -10.08 -1.34 8.53
CA TYR A 143 -8.71 -1.01 8.14
C TYR A 143 -8.52 0.51 7.94
N GLU A 144 -9.47 1.17 7.27
CA GLU A 144 -9.48 2.63 7.05
C GLU A 144 -9.52 3.45 8.34
N GLN A 145 -10.16 2.95 9.39
CA GLN A 145 -10.18 3.60 10.70
C GLN A 145 -8.80 3.59 11.37
N GLY A 146 -7.91 2.68 10.97
CA GLY A 146 -6.61 2.48 11.58
C GLY A 146 -6.68 1.69 12.89
N LEU A 147 -5.62 0.94 13.18
CA LEU A 147 -5.60 -0.08 14.24
C LEU A 147 -5.95 0.48 15.64
N ARG A 148 -5.53 1.71 15.94
CA ARG A 148 -5.79 2.40 17.23
C ARG A 148 -7.27 2.62 17.53
N ASN A 149 -8.12 2.64 16.52
CA ASN A 149 -9.57 2.80 16.67
C ASN A 149 -10.30 1.45 16.67
N VAL A 150 -9.61 0.36 16.32
CA VAL A 150 -10.20 -0.98 16.17
C VAL A 150 -9.90 -1.87 17.38
N ILE A 151 -8.70 -1.76 17.94
CA ILE A 151 -8.26 -2.60 19.07
C ILE A 151 -8.18 -1.79 20.36
N ASP A 152 -8.20 -2.47 21.50
CA ASP A 152 -8.16 -1.83 22.81
C ASP A 152 -6.79 -1.21 23.14
N GLN A 153 -6.79 -0.32 24.14
CA GLN A 153 -5.61 0.44 24.51
C GLN A 153 -4.47 -0.43 25.06
N ASP A 154 -4.78 -1.52 25.75
CA ASP A 154 -3.77 -2.40 26.33
C ASP A 154 -3.09 -3.21 25.23
N THR A 155 -3.85 -3.75 24.28
CA THR A 155 -3.30 -4.42 23.09
C THR A 155 -2.47 -3.46 22.24
N MET A 156 -2.95 -2.23 22.00
CA MET A 156 -2.15 -1.21 21.29
C MET A 156 -0.82 -0.94 22.00
N LYS A 157 -0.81 -0.84 23.33
CA LYS A 157 0.42 -0.62 24.08
C LYS A 157 1.40 -1.79 23.92
N GLN A 158 0.90 -3.02 23.96
CA GLN A 158 1.73 -4.22 23.76
C GLN A 158 2.36 -4.24 22.35
N LEU A 159 1.62 -3.83 21.32
CA LEU A 159 2.14 -3.69 19.97
C LEU A 159 3.20 -2.59 19.84
N ASP A 160 2.96 -1.43 20.46
CA ASP A 160 3.92 -0.32 20.49
C ASP A 160 5.23 -0.77 21.18
N ASP A 161 5.14 -1.44 22.33
CA ASP A 161 6.30 -1.99 23.05
C ASP A 161 7.03 -3.06 22.22
N LEU A 162 6.29 -3.93 21.51
CA LEU A 162 6.86 -4.96 20.64
C LEU A 162 7.54 -4.36 19.41
N TYR A 163 6.97 -3.29 18.83
CA TYR A 163 7.58 -2.54 17.73
C TYR A 163 8.94 -1.99 18.13
N GLU A 164 9.03 -1.29 19.25
CA GLU A 164 10.29 -0.73 19.76
C GLU A 164 11.32 -1.82 20.07
N LEU A 165 10.89 -2.92 20.69
CA LEU A 165 11.76 -4.07 20.96
C LEU A 165 12.31 -4.67 19.67
N THR A 166 11.45 -4.81 18.66
CA THR A 166 11.82 -5.36 17.35
C THR A 166 12.78 -4.42 16.65
N ASP A 167 12.45 -3.13 16.55
CA ASP A 167 13.24 -2.14 15.84
C ASP A 167 14.63 -1.97 16.47
N SER A 168 14.71 -2.01 17.81
CA SER A 168 15.99 -2.04 18.52
C SER A 168 16.80 -3.30 18.22
N TYR A 169 16.15 -4.48 18.16
CA TYR A 169 16.84 -5.73 17.85
C TYR A 169 17.30 -5.80 16.39
N THR A 170 16.51 -5.23 15.47
CA THR A 170 16.74 -5.31 14.03
C THR A 170 17.50 -4.10 13.45
N ASP A 171 18.28 -3.40 14.27
CA ASP A 171 19.07 -2.22 13.86
C ASP A 171 18.25 -1.17 13.09
N ARG A 172 17.02 -0.92 13.56
CA ARG A 172 16.09 0.07 13.02
C ARG A 172 15.50 -0.24 11.65
N TRP A 173 15.43 -1.52 11.27
CA TRP A 173 14.86 -1.93 9.99
C TRP A 173 13.43 -1.40 9.77
N LEU A 174 12.52 -1.58 10.74
CA LEU A 174 11.12 -1.18 10.60
C LEU A 174 10.97 0.34 10.51
N SER A 175 11.69 1.09 11.35
CA SER A 175 11.64 2.55 11.29
C SER A 175 12.28 3.11 10.02
N SER A 176 13.31 2.46 9.48
CA SER A 176 13.92 2.82 8.20
C SER A 176 12.97 2.55 7.02
N ALA A 177 12.35 1.37 6.99
CA ALA A 177 11.35 1.02 5.97
C ALA A 177 10.16 1.99 6.01
N ARG A 178 9.64 2.30 7.21
CA ARG A 178 8.58 3.28 7.41
C ARG A 178 8.96 4.66 6.88
N ALA A 179 10.13 5.19 7.26
CA ALA A 179 10.59 6.48 6.79
C ALA A 179 10.73 6.53 5.26
N PHE A 180 11.15 5.43 4.63
CA PHE A 180 11.23 5.33 3.18
C PHE A 180 9.86 5.34 2.49
N LEU A 181 8.88 4.62 3.07
CA LEU A 181 7.50 4.63 2.57
C LEU A 181 6.87 6.02 2.67
N GLU A 182 7.10 6.74 3.77
CA GLU A 182 6.63 8.12 3.99
C GLU A 182 7.23 9.08 2.96
N GLN A 183 8.55 9.02 2.69
CA GLN A 183 9.19 9.80 1.64
C GLN A 183 8.73 9.45 0.21
N SER A 184 8.23 8.22 0.03
CA SER A 184 7.70 7.75 -1.25
C SER A 184 6.26 8.19 -1.46
N SER A 185 5.47 8.40 -0.41
CA SER A 185 4.10 8.92 -0.49
C SER A 185 4.05 10.45 -0.50
N GLU A 186 4.99 11.12 0.18
CA GLU A 186 5.12 12.57 0.16
C GLU A 186 5.73 13.05 -1.16
N GLY A 187 4.86 13.40 -2.12
CA GLY A 187 5.26 14.01 -3.39
C GLY A 187 5.90 15.40 -3.29
N LYS A 188 6.47 15.83 -2.14
CA LYS A 188 7.10 17.15 -1.95
C LYS A 188 8.20 17.19 -0.88
N ASN A 189 9.37 17.64 -1.35
CA ASN A 189 10.32 18.56 -0.69
C ASN A 189 10.99 18.11 0.61
N SER A 190 12.05 17.31 0.50
CA SER A 190 13.24 17.46 1.35
C SER A 190 14.43 16.84 0.63
N THR A 191 15.17 17.65 -0.11
CA THR A 191 16.57 17.34 -0.40
C THR A 191 17.33 17.44 0.93
N PRO A 192 17.99 16.37 1.43
CA PRO A 192 19.10 16.58 2.35
C PRO A 192 20.23 17.13 1.48
N HIS A 193 20.40 18.45 1.50
CA HIS A 193 21.55 19.09 0.88
C HIS A 193 22.81 18.68 1.66
N LEU A 194 23.43 17.55 1.31
CA LEU A 194 24.82 17.33 1.65
C LEU A 194 25.62 18.39 0.88
N ALA A 195 26.08 19.40 1.60
CA ALA A 195 27.05 20.35 1.08
C ALA A 195 28.34 19.61 0.72
N ALA A 196 28.51 19.31 -0.56
CA ALA A 196 29.81 19.02 -1.15
C ALA A 196 30.03 19.99 -2.31
N ALA A 197 31.20 20.63 -2.27
CA ALA A 197 31.55 21.80 -3.04
C ALA A 197 31.56 21.58 -4.56
N ASN A 198 31.20 22.66 -5.27
CA ASN A 198 31.52 23.01 -6.65
C ASN A 198 31.10 22.02 -7.76
N GLY A 199 30.06 22.42 -8.50
CA GLY A 199 29.79 21.91 -9.84
C GLY A 199 28.39 22.30 -10.30
N VAL A 200 28.32 23.10 -11.35
CA VAL A 200 27.08 23.53 -12.02
C VAL A 200 26.29 22.31 -12.50
N THR A 201 25.07 22.14 -12.02
CA THR A 201 24.06 21.28 -12.66
C THR A 201 22.71 22.00 -12.70
N GLU A 202 22.28 22.38 -13.90
CA GLU A 202 20.88 22.72 -14.17
C GLU A 202 20.04 21.45 -13.94
N SER A 203 19.25 21.44 -12.86
CA SER A 203 18.24 20.42 -12.63
C SER A 203 16.87 20.96 -13.07
N SER A 204 16.39 20.47 -14.20
CA SER A 204 15.00 20.64 -14.62
C SER A 204 14.13 19.71 -13.77
N ASP A 205 13.71 20.20 -12.60
CA ASP A 205 12.85 19.45 -11.67
C ASP A 205 11.47 19.21 -12.28
N SER A 206 11.30 18.02 -12.86
CA SER A 206 10.00 17.52 -13.32
C SER A 206 9.28 16.88 -12.13
N LYS A 207 8.27 17.59 -11.63
CA LYS A 207 7.42 17.19 -10.50
C LYS A 207 6.77 15.83 -10.75
N SER A 208 7.26 14.77 -10.12
CA SER A 208 6.69 13.43 -10.27
C SER A 208 5.58 13.14 -9.27
N ASP A 209 4.44 12.62 -9.73
CA ASP A 209 3.49 11.97 -8.82
C ASP A 209 4.03 10.59 -8.45
N LYS A 210 4.00 10.27 -7.15
CA LYS A 210 4.41 8.98 -6.60
C LYS A 210 3.19 8.25 -6.08
N VAL A 211 3.05 6.97 -6.41
CA VAL A 211 2.00 6.09 -5.88
C VAL A 211 2.65 4.85 -5.29
N ASN A 212 2.30 4.55 -4.03
CA ASN A 212 2.70 3.31 -3.35
C ASN A 212 1.56 2.31 -3.47
N THR A 213 1.86 1.11 -3.96
CA THR A 213 0.95 -0.04 -3.86
C THR A 213 1.60 -1.09 -2.98
N SER A 214 0.99 -1.39 -1.83
CA SER A 214 1.31 -2.55 -1.00
C SER A 214 0.09 -3.45 -0.99
N TYR A 215 0.29 -4.75 -1.23
CA TYR A 215 -0.79 -5.73 -1.15
C TYR A 215 -1.06 -6.03 0.33
N PRO A 216 -2.27 -5.73 0.86
CA PRO A 216 -2.62 -6.20 2.19
C PRO A 216 -2.82 -7.71 2.11
N MET A 217 -1.85 -8.48 2.58
CA MET A 217 -2.13 -9.85 2.99
C MET A 217 -2.78 -9.78 4.36
N ILE A 218 -4.08 -10.09 4.40
CA ILE A 218 -4.63 -10.80 5.54
C ILE A 218 -3.82 -12.11 5.59
N ALA A 219 -3.20 -12.35 6.75
CA ALA A 219 -2.17 -13.34 7.04
C ALA A 219 -2.15 -14.61 6.16
N ALA A 220 -0.95 -15.00 5.74
CA ALA A 220 -0.58 -16.38 5.43
C ALA A 220 0.70 -16.72 6.17
#